data_AF-A0A8J7JAQ6-F1
#
_entry.id   AF-A0A8J7JAQ6-F1
#
_cell.length_a   1.000
_cell.length_b   1.000
_cell.length_c   1.000
_cell.angle_alpha   90.00
_cell.angle_beta   90.00
_cell.angle_gamma   90.00
#
_symmetry.space_group_name_H-M   'P 1'
#
loop_
_entity.id
_entity.type
_entity.pdbx_description
1 polymer ?
#
loop_
_entity_poly.entity_id
_entity_poly.type
_entity_poly.pdbx_seq_one_letter_code
_entity_poly.pdbx_strand_id
1 'polypeptide(L)' 'MAVNNQKRVVFAPQPGLAESFLSTMNRVVSVELSDDEDVEWIWAPGAQGMAYVSGYTIVKKTA' A
#
# COMPACT_ATOMS: atom_id res chain seq x y z
N MET A 1 -31.16 2.50 -7.21
CA MET A 1 -29.89 2.37 -7.94
C MET A 1 -28.93 1.67 -7.00
N ALA A 2 -28.55 0.42 -7.28
CA ALA A 2 -27.55 -0.26 -6.46
C ALA A 2 -26.20 0.38 -6.75
N VAL A 3 -25.63 1.06 -5.75
CA VAL A 3 -24.24 1.50 -5.83
C VAL A 3 -23.43 0.22 -5.75
N ASN A 4 -23.01 -0.32 -6.90
CA ASN A 4 -22.08 -1.44 -6.94
C ASN A 4 -20.75 -0.89 -6.42
N ASN A 5 -20.58 -0.93 -5.09
CA ASN A 5 -19.36 -0.50 -4.43
C ASN A 5 -18.32 -1.61 -4.59
N GLN A 6 -17.95 -1.88 -5.85
CA GLN A 6 -16.93 -2.84 -6.19
C GLN A 6 -15.63 -2.38 -5.53
N LYS A 7 -15.07 -3.28 -4.74
CA LYS A 7 -13.82 -3.05 -4.02
C LYS A 7 -12.72 -3.85 -4.70
N ARG A 8 -11.54 -3.26 -4.77
CA ARG A 8 -10.33 -3.90 -5.27
C ARG A 8 -9.24 -3.86 -4.21
N VAL A 9 -8.43 -4.92 -4.16
CA VAL A 9 -7.25 -4.96 -3.29
C VAL A 9 -6.03 -4.59 -4.11
N VAL A 10 -5.27 -3.60 -3.63
CA VAL A 10 -3.99 -3.20 -4.21
C VAL A 10 -2.88 -3.60 -3.25
N PHE A 11 -1.89 -4.34 -3.75
CA PHE A 11 -0.73 -4.75 -2.97
C PHE A 11 0.28 -3.61 -2.88
N ALA A 12 0.81 -3.40 -1.67
CA ALA A 12 1.89 -2.45 -1.47
C ALA A 12 3.16 -2.92 -2.21
N PRO A 13 3.92 -2.01 -2.83
CA PRO A 13 5.22 -2.31 -3.38
C PRO A 13 6.12 -3.01 -2.34
N GLN A 14 6.59 -4.21 -2.66
CA GLN A 14 7.51 -4.94 -1.79
C GLN A 14 8.95 -4.71 -2.26
N PRO A 15 9.80 -3.99 -1.49
CA PRO A 15 11.23 -3.99 -1.76
C PRO A 15 11.78 -5.42 -1.64
N GLY A 16 12.84 -5.73 -2.38
CA GLY A 16 13.53 -7.03 -2.34
C GLY A 16 14.28 -7.31 -1.03
N LEU A 17 13.64 -7.02 0.11
CA LEU A 17 14.11 -7.32 1.45
C LEU A 17 13.86 -8.80 1.76
N ALA A 18 14.78 -9.41 2.50
CA ALA A 18 14.58 -10.75 3.04
C ALA A 18 13.36 -10.77 3.98
N GLU A 19 12.54 -11.82 3.92
CA GLU A 19 11.33 -11.96 4.76
C GLU A 19 11.60 -11.76 6.26
N SER A 20 12.77 -12.17 6.73
CA SER A 20 13.21 -12.01 8.12
C SER A 20 13.38 -10.56 8.57
N PHE A 21 13.71 -9.64 7.65
CA PHE A 21 13.72 -8.20 7.91
C PHE A 21 12.32 -7.60 7.85
N LEU A 22 11.45 -8.19 7.04
CA LEU A 22 10.09 -7.69 6.83
C LEU A 22 9.14 -8.07 7.98
N SER A 23 9.40 -9.20 8.66
CA SER A 23 8.55 -9.68 9.77
C SER A 23 8.62 -8.82 11.04
N THR A 24 9.65 -7.98 11.18
CA THR A 24 9.84 -7.11 12.35
C THR A 24 9.39 -5.67 12.11
N MET A 25 9.10 -5.30 10.86
CA MET A 25 8.67 -3.95 10.49
C MET A 25 7.15 -3.86 10.46
N ASN A 26 6.60 -2.81 11.08
CA ASN A 26 5.20 -2.46 10.87
C ASN A 26 5.05 -1.87 9.45
N ARG A 27 4.64 -2.71 8.50
CA ARG A 27 4.54 -2.39 7.08
C ARG A 27 3.14 -2.63 6.55
N VAL A 28 2.78 -1.90 5.51
CA VAL A 28 1.55 -2.13 4.77
C VAL A 28 1.79 -3.26 3.77
N VAL A 29 0.88 -4.23 3.73
CA VAL A 29 0.93 -5.36 2.77
C VAL A 29 -0.01 -5.11 1.59
N SER A 30 -1.21 -4.61 1.88
CA SER A 30 -2.23 -4.31 0.88
C SER A 30 -3.26 -3.33 1.43
N VAL A 31 -3.97 -2.66 0.53
CA VAL A 31 -5.07 -1.75 0.86
C VAL A 31 -6.29 -2.10 0.00
N GLU A 32 -7.46 -2.10 0.61
CA GLU A 32 -8.74 -2.22 -0.08
C GLU A 32 -9.23 -0.84 -0.49
N LEU A 33 -9.58 -0.67 -1.77
CA LEU A 33 -10.01 0.58 -2.37
C LEU A 33 -11.33 0.40 -3.10
N SER A 34 -12.15 1.45 -3.12
CA SER A 34 -13.32 1.56 -4.01
C SER A 34 -12.88 1.88 -5.45
N ASP A 35 -13.79 1.75 -6.42
CA ASP A 35 -13.47 2.01 -7.84
C ASP A 35 -13.04 3.45 -8.15
N ASP A 36 -13.54 4.43 -7.39
CA ASP A 36 -13.19 5.85 -7.53
C ASP A 36 -12.00 6.26 -6.66
N GLU A 37 -11.32 5.29 -6.04
CA GLU A 37 -10.21 5.50 -5.12
C GLU A 37 -8.88 4.98 -5.68
N ASP A 38 -7.82 5.72 -5.34
CA ASP A 38 -6.44 5.34 -5.54
C ASP A 38 -5.65 5.43 -4.22
N VAL A 39 -4.42 4.97 -4.25
CA VAL A 39 -3.55 4.93 -3.07
C VAL A 39 -2.22 5.61 -3.33
N GLU A 40 -1.85 6.51 -2.41
CA GLU A 40 -0.52 7.07 -2.33
C GLU A 40 0.25 6.36 -1.21
N TRP A 41 1.41 5.81 -1.54
CA TRP A 41 2.23 5.05 -0.60
C TRP A 41 3.15 5.96 0.19
N ILE A 42 3.18 5.78 1.51
CA ILE A 42 4.13 6.43 2.40
C ILE A 42 5.33 5.51 2.58
N TRP A 43 6.49 5.99 2.15
CA TRP A 43 7.75 5.26 2.20
C TRP A 43 8.56 5.65 3.42
N ALA A 44 9.07 4.64 4.14
CA ALA A 44 10.03 4.81 5.20
C ALA A 44 11.40 4.26 4.79
N PRO A 45 12.51 4.88 5.24
CA PRO A 45 13.83 4.34 5.03
C PRO A 45 13.99 3.04 5.84
N GLY A 46 14.48 2.00 5.19
CA GLY A 46 14.91 0.74 5.77
C GLY A 46 16.43 0.62 5.83
N ALA A 47 16.91 -0.56 6.24
CA ALA A 47 18.34 -0.86 6.25
C ALA A 47 18.93 -0.91 4.83
N GLN A 48 20.24 -0.64 4.72
CA GLN A 48 21.02 -0.78 3.48
C GLN A 48 20.50 0.05 2.29
N GLY A 49 19.94 1.23 2.55
CA GLY A 49 19.46 2.14 1.50
C GLY A 49 18.17 1.69 0.82
N MET A 50 17.52 0.64 1.32
CA MET A 50 16.20 0.23 0.85
C MET A 50 15.11 1.08 1.51
N ALA A 51 13.96 1.21 0.87
CA ALA A 51 12.76 1.82 1.46
C ALA A 51 11.63 0.79 1.48
N TYR A 52 10.74 0.89 2.47
CA TYR A 52 9.56 0.04 2.58
C TYR A 52 8.31 0.89 2.79
N VAL A 53 7.14 0.33 2.47
CA VAL A 53 5.86 1.01 2.68
C VAL A 53 5.45 0.90 4.13
N SER A 54 5.50 2.02 4.85
CA SER A 54 5.11 2.12 6.27
C SER A 54 3.67 2.61 6.46
N GLY A 55 3.08 3.20 5.44
CA GLY A 55 1.73 3.76 5.50
C GLY A 55 1.16 4.05 4.11
N TYR A 56 -0.05 4.60 4.08
CA TYR A 56 -0.73 4.97 2.85
C TYR A 56 -1.73 6.10 3.09
N THR A 57 -2.13 6.77 2.02
CA THR A 57 -3.28 7.67 1.98
C THR A 57 -4.18 7.27 0.83
N ILE A 58 -5.49 7.12 1.11
CA ILE A 58 -6.49 6.86 0.07
C ILE A 58 -6.89 8.20 -0.52
N VAL A 59 -6.75 8.32 -1.84
CA VAL A 59 -7.08 9.53 -2.61
C VAL A 59 -8.19 9.21 -3.61
N LYS A 60 -8.92 10.23 -4.08
CA LYS A 60 -9.86 10.05 -5.19
C LYS A 60 -9.08 10.03 -6.50
N LYS A 61 -9.47 9.14 -7.42
CA LYS A 61 -8.94 9.16 -8.78
C LYS A 61 -9.31 10.49 -9.43
N THR A 62 -8.31 11.21 -9.91
CA THR A 62 -8.54 12.32 -10.83
C THR A 62 -8.98 11.72 -12.17
N ALA A 63 -10.21 12.01 -12.57
CA ALA A 63 -10.81 11.57 -13.82
C ALA A 63 -10.09 12.12 -15.06
#